data_AF-A0A955B447-F1
#
_entry.id   AF-A0A955B447-F1
#
_cell.length_a   1.000
_cell.length_b   1.000
_cell.length_c   1.000
_cell.angle_alpha   90.00
_cell.angle_beta   90.00
_cell.angle_gamma   90.00
#
_symmetry.space_group_name_H-M   'P 1'
#
loop_
_entity.id
_entity.type
_entity.pdbx_description
1 polymer ?
#
loop_
_entity_poly.entity_id
_entity_poly.type
_entity_poly.pdbx_seq_one_letter_code
_entity_poly.pdbx_strand_id
1 'polypeptide(L)'
;MRIYSTPESEAAGEMTVLSIVETLIAMGIYVAIWWLTGSLLHLAIAAIAAPLTLLRTEESVELGLKWIRFRADSLWDRLYWLPEIATWFLSIPMIVCICVFAILVRFTATFAILVRHPIYTLQTIPRNWIRIVLCLDVCRAPEVIPGVDATERAPTELSSLFSTYSLVEAVKESIRKNGFIVVLAAPGMCLLLFLGYLPPTAIARFQ
;
A
#
# COMPACT_ATOMS: atom_id res chain seq x y z
N MET A 1 27.38 1.94 -10.19
CA MET A 1 26.56 2.30 -9.02
C MET A 1 26.23 3.77 -9.11
N ARG A 2 24.93 4.12 -9.04
CA ARG A 2 24.48 5.52 -9.02
C ARG A 2 24.47 6.05 -7.58
N ILE A 3 24.49 7.37 -7.43
CA ILE A 3 24.41 8.00 -6.10
C ILE A 3 22.98 7.89 -5.55
N TYR A 4 21.97 8.19 -6.36
CA TYR A 4 20.54 8.19 -6.00
C TYR A 4 19.69 7.41 -7.02
N SER A 5 18.50 6.99 -6.60
CA SER A 5 17.54 6.22 -7.41
C SER A 5 16.81 7.11 -8.43
N THR A 6 16.63 6.56 -9.63
CA THR A 6 15.82 7.16 -10.71
C THR A 6 14.84 6.09 -11.20
N PRO A 7 13.67 6.43 -11.76
CA PRO A 7 12.71 5.44 -12.25
C PRO A 7 13.33 4.42 -13.21
N GLU A 8 14.24 4.87 -14.08
CA GLU A 8 14.95 4.02 -15.04
C GLU A 8 15.94 3.09 -14.34
N SER A 9 16.67 3.59 -13.35
CA SER A 9 17.60 2.82 -12.52
C SER A 9 16.89 1.76 -11.68
N GLU A 10 15.71 2.09 -11.15
CA GLU A 10 14.88 1.17 -10.38
C GLU A 10 14.36 0.03 -11.26
N ALA A 11 13.84 0.37 -12.46
CA ALA A 11 13.38 -0.60 -13.43
C ALA A 11 14.51 -1.54 -13.91
N ALA A 12 15.73 -1.01 -14.03
CA ALA A 12 16.93 -1.79 -14.37
C ALA A 12 17.48 -2.63 -13.21
N GLY A 13 17.02 -2.42 -11.98
CA GLY A 13 17.58 -3.09 -10.79
C GLY A 13 19.01 -2.65 -10.46
N GLU A 14 19.37 -1.42 -10.80
CA GLU A 14 20.68 -0.85 -10.49
C GLU A 14 20.77 -0.47 -9.00
N MET A 15 21.81 -0.94 -8.32
CA MET A 15 22.06 -0.61 -6.92
C MET A 15 22.50 0.87 -6.77
N THR A 16 21.97 1.54 -5.74
CA THR A 16 22.32 2.92 -5.40
C THR A 16 23.20 2.97 -4.15
N VAL A 17 24.09 3.97 -4.08
CA VAL A 17 24.92 4.17 -2.89
C VAL A 17 24.06 4.64 -1.72
N LEU A 18 23.07 5.49 -1.99
CA LEU A 18 22.17 6.02 -0.97
C LEU A 18 21.37 4.91 -0.26
N SER A 19 20.80 3.96 -0.99
CA SER A 19 20.05 2.82 -0.39
C SER A 19 20.92 1.94 0.50
N ILE A 20 22.19 1.72 0.13
CA ILE A 20 23.16 0.98 0.95
C ILE A 20 23.42 1.72 2.27
N VAL A 21 23.67 3.04 2.19
CA VAL A 21 23.88 3.87 3.38
C VAL A 21 22.63 3.88 4.26
N GLU A 22 21.45 4.03 3.68
CA GLU A 22 20.18 3.99 4.41
C GLU A 22 19.94 2.64 5.09
N THR A 23 20.27 1.54 4.42
CA THR A 23 20.16 0.20 4.99
C THR A 23 21.09 0.05 6.20
N LEU A 24 22.33 0.52 6.12
CA LEU A 24 23.27 0.48 7.24
C LEU A 24 22.82 1.36 8.40
N ILE A 25 22.30 2.57 8.12
CA ILE A 25 21.74 3.47 9.13
C ILE A 25 20.52 2.81 9.79
N ALA A 26 19.61 2.24 9.01
CA ALA A 26 18.43 1.54 9.51
C ALA A 26 18.84 0.39 10.43
N MET A 27 19.80 -0.45 10.03
CA MET A 27 20.35 -1.51 10.89
C MET A 27 20.89 -0.94 12.22
N GLY A 28 21.64 0.17 12.18
CA GLY A 28 22.12 0.85 13.38
C GLY A 28 21.00 1.35 14.29
N ILE A 29 19.94 1.92 13.71
CA ILE A 29 18.74 2.36 14.45
C ILE A 29 18.04 1.16 15.11
N TYR A 30 17.88 0.04 14.38
CA TYR A 30 17.29 -1.19 14.93
C TYR A 30 18.07 -1.68 16.16
N VAL A 31 19.40 -1.72 16.08
CA VAL A 31 20.26 -2.11 17.20
C VAL A 31 20.13 -1.13 18.37
N ALA A 32 20.09 0.18 18.09
CA ALA A 32 19.92 1.20 19.12
C ALA A 32 18.57 1.10 19.85
N ILE A 33 17.46 0.90 19.11
CA ILE A 33 16.13 0.70 19.69
C ILE A 33 16.13 -0.53 20.59
N TRP A 34 16.70 -1.64 20.12
CA TRP A 34 16.83 -2.85 20.92
C TRP A 34 17.62 -2.61 22.21
N TRP A 35 18.76 -1.92 22.12
CA TRP A 35 19.60 -1.62 23.28
C TRP A 35 18.90 -0.70 24.31
N LEU A 36 18.16 0.31 23.84
CA LEU A 36 17.46 1.27 24.70
C LEU A 36 16.19 0.70 25.35
N THR A 37 15.44 -0.14 24.62
CA THR A 37 14.14 -0.65 25.09
C THR A 37 14.22 -2.04 25.70
N GLY A 38 15.29 -2.79 25.43
CA GLY A 38 15.42 -4.21 25.80
C GLY A 38 14.42 -5.13 25.10
N SER A 39 13.65 -4.63 24.12
CA SER A 39 12.55 -5.37 23.48
C SER A 39 12.88 -5.69 22.03
N LEU A 40 12.59 -6.93 21.61
CA LEU A 40 12.68 -7.38 20.21
C LEU A 40 11.34 -7.28 19.45
N LEU A 41 10.31 -6.68 20.07
CA LEU A 41 8.98 -6.59 19.49
C LEU A 41 8.99 -5.93 18.10
N HIS A 42 9.76 -4.86 17.94
CA HIS A 42 9.86 -4.13 16.67
C HIS A 42 10.45 -5.00 15.55
N LEU A 43 11.44 -5.84 15.85
CA LEU A 43 12.02 -6.79 14.91
C LEU A 43 11.01 -7.89 14.55
N ALA A 44 10.25 -8.40 15.53
CA ALA A 44 9.21 -9.40 15.29
C ALA A 44 8.10 -8.86 14.39
N ILE A 45 7.65 -7.62 14.62
CA ILE A 45 6.65 -6.95 13.76
C ILE A 45 7.19 -6.81 12.33
N ALA A 46 8.44 -6.34 12.17
CA ALA A 46 9.06 -6.21 10.86
C ALA A 46 9.19 -7.57 10.15
N ALA A 47 9.58 -8.62 10.86
CA ALA A 47 9.69 -9.98 10.31
C ALA A 47 8.33 -10.56 9.87
N ILE A 48 7.25 -10.25 10.60
CA ILE A 48 5.88 -10.65 10.22
C ILE A 48 5.38 -9.85 9.01
N ALA A 49 5.75 -8.57 8.90
CA ALA A 49 5.37 -7.73 7.78
C ALA A 49 6.19 -8.01 6.51
N ALA A 50 7.43 -8.48 6.63
CA ALA A 50 8.35 -8.70 5.51
C ALA A 50 7.81 -9.64 4.41
N PRO A 51 7.12 -10.76 4.71
CA PRO A 51 6.48 -11.58 3.68
C PRO A 51 5.55 -10.79 2.75
N LEU A 52 4.86 -9.76 3.24
CA LEU A 52 3.93 -8.97 2.41
C LEU A 52 4.65 -8.13 1.37
N THR A 53 5.89 -7.72 1.65
CA THR A 53 6.71 -6.96 0.72
C THR A 53 7.58 -7.88 -0.14
N LEU A 54 8.05 -9.00 0.40
CA LEU A 54 8.99 -9.90 -0.25
C LEU A 54 8.34 -10.95 -1.16
N LEU A 55 7.13 -11.43 -0.84
CA LEU A 55 6.42 -12.46 -1.64
C LEU A 55 5.65 -11.85 -2.83
N ARG A 56 5.98 -10.62 -3.22
CA ARG A 56 5.31 -9.89 -4.29
C ARG A 56 5.62 -10.51 -5.66
N THR A 57 4.60 -11.00 -6.34
CA THR A 57 4.70 -11.49 -7.73
C THR A 57 3.93 -10.59 -8.69
N GLU A 58 4.29 -10.57 -9.97
CA GLU A 58 3.57 -9.78 -10.99
C GLU A 58 2.09 -10.19 -11.07
N GLU A 59 1.79 -11.49 -10.93
CA GLU A 59 0.41 -12.01 -10.88
C GLU A 59 -0.38 -11.48 -9.67
N SER A 60 0.22 -11.42 -8.47
CA SER A 60 -0.43 -10.87 -7.28
C SER A 60 -0.76 -9.38 -7.45
N VAL A 61 0.10 -8.65 -8.16
CA VAL A 61 -0.07 -7.23 -8.46
C VAL A 61 -1.22 -7.03 -9.43
N GLU A 62 -1.25 -7.77 -10.53
CA GLU A 62 -2.31 -7.69 -11.53
C GLU A 62 -3.68 -8.04 -10.91
N LEU A 63 -3.74 -9.11 -10.10
CA LEU A 63 -4.96 -9.50 -9.40
C LEU A 63 -5.43 -8.41 -8.44
N GLY A 64 -4.51 -7.82 -7.67
CA GLY A 64 -4.82 -6.73 -6.77
C GLY A 64 -5.33 -5.49 -7.50
N LEU A 65 -4.71 -5.12 -8.62
CA LEU A 65 -5.15 -4.00 -9.47
C LEU A 65 -6.54 -4.26 -10.05
N LYS A 66 -6.84 -5.49 -10.49
CA LYS A 66 -8.16 -5.87 -10.99
C LYS A 66 -9.24 -5.71 -9.92
N TRP A 67 -8.96 -6.12 -8.68
CA TRP A 67 -9.90 -5.98 -7.57
C TRP A 67 -10.09 -4.52 -7.15
N ILE A 68 -9.00 -3.73 -7.11
CA ILE A 68 -9.07 -2.30 -6.81
C ILE A 68 -9.89 -1.57 -7.88
N ARG A 69 -9.65 -1.81 -9.17
CA ARG A 69 -10.41 -1.19 -10.27
C ARG A 69 -11.90 -1.51 -10.19
N PHE A 70 -12.23 -2.80 -10.10
CA PHE A 70 -13.62 -3.24 -9.98
C PHE A 70 -14.34 -2.58 -8.80
N ARG A 71 -13.64 -2.36 -7.69
CA ARG A 71 -14.24 -1.75 -6.50
C ARG A 71 -14.26 -0.22 -6.56
N ALA A 72 -13.23 0.40 -7.10
CA ALA A 72 -13.13 1.85 -7.28
C ALA A 72 -14.27 2.36 -8.17
N ASP A 73 -14.53 1.70 -9.30
CA ASP A 73 -15.63 2.06 -10.21
C ASP A 73 -16.97 2.01 -9.46
N SER A 74 -17.22 0.93 -8.71
CA SER A 74 -18.44 0.78 -7.90
C SER A 74 -18.57 1.81 -6.76
N LEU A 75 -17.45 2.29 -6.21
CA LEU A 75 -17.46 3.32 -5.16
C LEU A 75 -17.67 4.71 -5.75
N TRP A 76 -17.05 4.99 -6.89
CA TRP A 76 -17.17 6.26 -7.59
C TRP A 76 -18.62 6.55 -7.98
N ASP A 77 -19.31 5.54 -8.53
CA ASP A 77 -20.73 5.63 -8.87
C ASP A 77 -21.62 5.99 -7.67
N ARG A 78 -21.23 5.58 -6.45
CA ARG A 78 -21.98 5.90 -5.22
C ARG A 78 -21.63 7.27 -4.68
N LEU A 79 -20.36 7.66 -4.78
CA LEU A 79 -19.85 8.91 -4.24
C LEU A 79 -20.32 10.11 -5.07
N TYR A 80 -20.47 9.95 -6.39
CA TYR A 80 -20.87 11.01 -7.32
C TYR A 80 -22.25 11.64 -6.99
N TRP A 81 -23.15 10.89 -6.35
CA TRP A 81 -24.48 11.38 -5.97
C TRP A 81 -24.53 12.14 -4.64
N LEU A 82 -23.41 12.21 -3.90
CA LEU A 82 -23.38 12.89 -2.60
C LEU A 82 -23.21 14.42 -2.78
N PRO A 83 -23.88 15.23 -1.96
CA PRO A 83 -23.68 16.67 -1.98
C PRO A 83 -22.23 17.02 -1.60
N GLU A 84 -21.68 18.08 -2.20
CA GLU A 84 -20.26 18.47 -2.06
C GLU A 84 -19.81 18.55 -0.59
N ILE A 85 -20.65 19.11 0.29
CA ILE A 85 -20.40 19.19 1.73
C ILE A 85 -20.17 17.79 2.36
N ALA A 86 -20.97 16.79 1.97
CA ALA A 86 -20.82 15.43 2.48
C ALA A 86 -19.52 14.77 1.98
N THR A 87 -19.08 15.06 0.76
CA THR A 87 -17.83 14.50 0.21
C THR A 87 -16.60 14.94 1.02
N TRP A 88 -16.58 16.19 1.50
CA TRP A 88 -15.50 16.70 2.37
C TRP A 88 -15.43 15.95 3.70
N PHE A 89 -16.57 15.72 4.35
CA PHE A 89 -16.62 15.01 5.64
C PHE A 89 -16.26 13.53 5.51
N LEU A 90 -16.52 12.91 4.36
CA LEU A 90 -16.23 11.50 4.09
C LEU A 90 -14.81 11.28 3.55
N SER A 91 -14.12 12.33 3.11
CA SER A 91 -12.80 12.22 2.44
C SER A 91 -11.73 11.51 3.28
N ILE A 92 -11.40 12.00 4.47
CA ILE A 92 -10.38 11.38 5.34
C ILE A 92 -10.70 9.94 5.72
N PRO A 93 -11.89 9.62 6.24
CA PRO A 93 -12.18 8.23 6.57
C PRO A 93 -12.15 7.36 5.31
N MET A 94 -12.49 7.90 4.14
CA MET A 94 -12.50 7.15 2.88
C MET A 94 -11.08 6.83 2.46
N ILE A 95 -10.18 7.80 2.61
CA ILE A 95 -8.74 7.64 2.39
C ILE A 95 -8.18 6.54 3.30
N VAL A 96 -8.46 6.60 4.60
CA VAL A 96 -8.01 5.57 5.55
C VAL A 96 -8.54 4.19 5.13
N CYS A 97 -9.82 4.10 4.78
CA CYS A 97 -10.42 2.86 4.35
C CYS A 97 -9.83 2.35 3.03
N ILE A 98 -9.52 3.24 2.09
CA ILE A 98 -8.86 2.91 0.81
C ILE A 98 -7.45 2.36 1.08
N CYS A 99 -6.68 2.99 1.98
CA CYS A 99 -5.36 2.50 2.37
C CYS A 99 -5.43 1.12 3.03
N VAL A 100 -6.34 0.94 3.99
CA VAL A 100 -6.57 -0.36 4.64
C VAL A 100 -7.01 -1.40 3.62
N PHE A 101 -7.92 -1.05 2.72
CA PHE A 101 -8.39 -1.92 1.66
C PHE A 101 -7.26 -2.32 0.70
N ALA A 102 -6.40 -1.39 0.30
CA ALA A 102 -5.24 -1.69 -0.54
C ALA A 102 -4.28 -2.68 0.15
N ILE A 103 -4.06 -2.54 1.45
CA ILE A 103 -3.26 -3.49 2.24
C ILE A 103 -3.93 -4.87 2.29
N LEU A 104 -5.25 -4.94 2.53
CA LEU A 104 -6.00 -6.20 2.58
C LEU A 104 -6.02 -6.92 1.23
N VAL A 105 -6.23 -6.18 0.14
CA VAL A 105 -6.17 -6.71 -1.22
C VAL A 105 -4.78 -7.27 -1.51
N ARG A 106 -3.72 -6.56 -1.14
CA ARG A 106 -2.34 -7.06 -1.27
C ARG A 106 -2.13 -8.34 -0.47
N PHE A 107 -2.52 -8.34 0.81
CA PHE A 107 -2.38 -9.50 1.68
C PHE A 107 -3.07 -10.73 1.08
N THR A 108 -4.32 -10.58 0.66
CA THR A 108 -5.13 -11.68 0.13
C THR A 108 -4.67 -12.14 -1.25
N ALA A 109 -4.27 -11.23 -2.14
CA ALA A 109 -3.71 -11.59 -3.45
C ALA A 109 -2.37 -12.33 -3.31
N THR A 110 -1.45 -11.82 -2.50
CA THR A 110 -0.16 -12.47 -2.22
C THR A 110 -0.36 -13.84 -1.60
N PHE A 111 -1.27 -13.97 -0.62
CA PHE A 111 -1.58 -15.25 0.00
C PHE A 111 -2.21 -16.24 -0.99
N ALA A 112 -3.14 -15.79 -1.83
CA ALA A 112 -3.77 -16.64 -2.84
C ALA A 112 -2.76 -17.18 -3.86
N ILE A 113 -1.81 -16.36 -4.31
CA ILE A 113 -0.72 -16.79 -5.20
C ILE A 113 0.27 -17.70 -4.48
N LEU A 114 0.64 -17.39 -3.24
CA LEU A 114 1.52 -18.24 -2.43
C LEU A 114 0.97 -19.67 -2.29
N VAL A 115 -0.34 -19.81 -2.04
CA VAL A 115 -0.99 -21.12 -1.90
C VAL A 115 -1.07 -21.85 -3.25
N ARG A 116 -1.28 -21.15 -4.37
CA ARG A 116 -1.38 -21.75 -5.70
C ARG A 116 -0.01 -22.12 -6.31
N HIS A 117 0.99 -21.28 -6.09
CA HIS A 117 2.32 -21.35 -6.71
C HIS A 117 3.43 -21.06 -5.70
N PRO A 118 3.64 -21.92 -4.68
CA PRO A 118 4.54 -21.63 -3.56
C PRO A 118 5.99 -21.49 -4.00
N ILE A 119 6.48 -22.40 -4.86
CA ILE A 119 7.88 -22.40 -5.29
C ILE A 119 8.20 -21.14 -6.10
N TYR A 120 7.32 -20.77 -7.04
CA TYR A 120 7.46 -19.54 -7.83
C TYR A 120 7.49 -18.31 -6.93
N THR A 121 6.59 -18.24 -5.95
CA THR A 121 6.53 -17.12 -5.01
C THR A 121 7.81 -17.03 -4.17
N LEU A 122 8.32 -18.15 -3.66
CA LEU A 122 9.58 -18.18 -2.91
C LEU A 122 10.79 -17.77 -3.76
N GLN A 123 10.82 -18.13 -5.04
CA GLN A 123 11.87 -17.72 -5.98
C GLN A 123 11.91 -16.21 -6.23
N THR A 124 10.79 -15.49 -6.00
CA THR A 124 10.78 -14.02 -6.13
C THR A 124 11.37 -13.28 -4.94
N ILE A 125 11.54 -13.94 -3.77
CA ILE A 125 12.04 -13.28 -2.55
C ILE A 125 13.39 -12.60 -2.75
N PRO A 126 14.44 -13.28 -3.28
CA PRO A 126 15.76 -12.66 -3.38
C PRO A 126 15.75 -11.44 -4.31
N ARG A 127 15.01 -11.53 -5.42
CA ARG A 127 14.89 -10.44 -6.40
C ARG A 127 14.18 -9.23 -5.79
N ASN A 128 13.08 -9.46 -5.08
CA ASN A 128 12.34 -8.39 -4.39
C ASN A 128 13.14 -7.78 -3.25
N TRP A 129 13.86 -8.59 -2.48
CA TRP A 129 14.73 -8.12 -1.42
C TRP A 129 15.82 -7.20 -1.95
N ILE A 130 16.55 -7.61 -3.01
CA ILE A 130 17.57 -6.77 -3.64
C ILE A 130 16.97 -5.45 -4.13
N ARG A 131 15.79 -5.50 -4.78
CA ARG A 131 15.13 -4.29 -5.25
C ARG A 131 14.78 -3.34 -4.11
N ILE A 132 14.18 -3.86 -3.03
CA ILE A 132 13.73 -3.04 -1.90
C ILE A 132 14.90 -2.47 -1.11
N VAL A 133 15.94 -3.26 -0.85
CA VAL A 133 17.03 -2.89 0.04
C VAL A 133 18.13 -2.12 -0.68
N LEU A 134 18.40 -2.44 -1.95
CA LEU A 134 19.57 -1.92 -2.67
C LEU A 134 19.21 -1.00 -3.84
N CYS A 135 17.97 -1.00 -4.32
CA CYS A 135 17.59 -0.17 -5.47
C CYS A 135 16.65 0.99 -5.11
N LEU A 136 15.88 0.87 -4.03
CA LEU A 136 14.99 1.92 -3.52
C LEU A 136 15.68 2.70 -2.40
N ASP A 137 15.51 4.02 -2.42
CA ASP A 137 16.01 4.95 -1.39
C ASP A 137 14.91 5.93 -0.95
N VAL A 138 15.17 6.75 0.08
CA VAL A 138 14.19 7.70 0.62
C VAL A 138 13.76 8.78 -0.38
N CYS A 139 14.52 8.99 -1.46
CA CYS A 139 14.14 9.92 -2.51
C CYS A 139 13.01 9.37 -3.39
N ARG A 140 12.68 8.07 -3.28
CA ARG A 140 11.54 7.46 -3.94
C ARG A 140 10.38 7.27 -2.97
N ALA A 141 9.21 7.78 -3.35
CA ALA A 141 8.00 7.52 -2.60
C ALA A 141 7.73 6.01 -2.55
N PRO A 142 7.31 5.45 -1.40
CA PRO A 142 6.97 4.05 -1.30
C PRO A 142 5.77 3.75 -2.22
N GLU A 143 5.91 2.77 -3.12
CA GLU A 143 4.82 2.34 -3.99
C GLU A 143 3.63 1.83 -3.14
N VAL A 144 2.57 2.63 -3.00
CA VAL A 144 1.34 2.24 -2.27
C VAL A 144 0.56 1.18 -3.05
N ILE A 145 0.64 1.20 -4.38
CA ILE A 145 0.09 0.17 -5.26
C ILE A 145 1.18 -0.22 -6.27
N PRO A 146 1.61 -1.49 -6.33
CA PRO A 146 2.73 -1.87 -7.17
C PRO A 146 2.36 -1.72 -8.64
N GLY A 147 3.31 -1.26 -9.45
CA GLY A 147 3.10 -1.12 -10.89
C GLY A 147 2.29 0.12 -11.29
N VAL A 148 1.71 0.87 -10.36
CA VAL A 148 1.05 2.16 -10.68
C VAL A 148 2.07 3.21 -11.06
N ASP A 149 3.21 3.27 -10.36
CA ASP A 149 4.27 4.25 -10.64
C ASP A 149 5.19 3.82 -11.79
N ALA A 150 5.27 2.52 -12.08
CA ALA A 150 6.12 1.96 -13.12
C ALA A 150 5.42 1.80 -14.48
N THR A 151 4.10 1.90 -14.54
CA THR A 151 3.38 1.84 -15.82
C THR A 151 2.74 3.17 -16.15
N GLU A 152 3.07 3.72 -17.33
CA GLU A 152 2.22 4.70 -18.05
C GLU A 152 0.78 4.21 -18.30
N ARG A 153 0.39 3.02 -17.80
CA ARG A 153 -0.88 2.33 -18.02
C ARG A 153 -1.86 2.42 -16.86
N ALA A 154 -1.51 3.08 -15.75
CA ALA A 154 -2.52 3.44 -14.77
C ALA A 154 -3.43 4.52 -15.39
N PRO A 155 -4.77 4.34 -15.43
CA PRO A 155 -5.67 5.42 -15.82
C PRO A 155 -5.35 6.64 -14.98
N THR A 156 -5.24 7.81 -15.61
CA THR A 156 -4.86 9.09 -14.98
C THR A 156 -5.73 9.40 -13.74
N GLU A 157 -6.94 8.88 -13.72
CA GLU A 157 -7.90 8.97 -12.61
C GLU A 157 -7.49 8.14 -11.39
N LEU A 158 -6.94 6.94 -11.58
CA LEU A 158 -6.50 6.08 -10.48
C LEU A 158 -5.15 6.59 -9.91
N SER A 159 -4.22 7.02 -10.76
CA SER A 159 -2.96 7.60 -10.30
C SER A 159 -3.16 8.92 -9.54
N SER A 160 -4.16 9.73 -9.92
CA SER A 160 -4.49 10.97 -9.19
C SER A 160 -5.19 10.73 -7.85
N LEU A 161 -6.01 9.68 -7.74
CA LEU A 161 -6.63 9.25 -6.47
C LEU A 161 -5.62 8.68 -5.47
N PHE A 162 -4.61 7.97 -5.97
CA PHE A 162 -3.59 7.31 -5.14
C PHE A 162 -2.26 8.09 -5.08
N SER A 163 -2.17 9.25 -5.72
CA SER A 163 -1.02 10.13 -5.59
C SER A 163 -0.89 10.55 -4.14
N THR A 164 0.22 10.15 -3.52
CA THR A 164 0.52 10.45 -2.12
C THR A 164 0.49 11.94 -1.85
N TYR A 165 0.85 12.78 -2.82
CA TYR A 165 0.77 14.24 -2.73
C TYR A 165 -0.66 14.77 -2.65
N SER A 166 -1.56 14.33 -3.54
CA SER A 166 -2.96 14.80 -3.53
C SER A 166 -3.68 14.34 -2.25
N LEU A 167 -3.39 13.12 -1.82
CA LEU A 167 -3.90 12.52 -0.58
C LEU A 167 -3.47 13.32 0.65
N VAL A 168 -2.17 13.60 0.79
CA VAL A 168 -1.63 14.31 1.97
C VAL A 168 -2.19 15.73 2.05
N GLU A 169 -2.27 16.44 0.93
CA GLU A 169 -2.82 17.80 0.92
C GLU A 169 -4.33 17.81 1.19
N ALA A 170 -5.09 16.84 0.66
CA ALA A 170 -6.52 16.68 0.97
C ALA A 170 -6.75 16.38 2.47
N VAL A 171 -5.93 15.51 3.07
CA VAL A 171 -6.00 15.20 4.51
C VAL A 171 -5.65 16.42 5.35
N LYS A 172 -4.56 17.14 5.04
CA LYS A 172 -4.18 18.36 5.76
C LYS A 172 -5.30 19.39 5.75
N GLU A 173 -5.90 19.63 4.59
CA GLU A 173 -6.97 20.63 4.44
C GLU A 173 -8.25 20.22 5.18
N SER A 174 -8.58 18.92 5.19
CA SER A 174 -9.75 18.41 5.90
C SER A 174 -9.56 18.38 7.44
N ILE A 175 -8.36 18.06 7.93
CA ILE A 175 -8.01 18.19 9.37
C ILE A 175 -8.08 19.66 9.81
N ARG A 176 -7.53 20.58 9.01
CA ARG A 176 -7.52 22.02 9.30
C ARG A 176 -8.94 22.58 9.50
N LYS A 177 -9.91 22.09 8.72
CA LYS A 177 -11.29 22.58 8.76
C LYS A 177 -12.09 22.01 9.93
N ASN A 178 -12.07 20.70 10.18
CA ASN A 178 -12.99 20.05 11.13
C ASN A 178 -12.43 18.75 11.77
N GLY A 179 -11.23 18.81 12.37
CA GLY A 179 -10.54 17.63 12.92
C GLY A 179 -11.34 16.74 13.89
N PHE A 180 -12.29 17.28 14.66
CA PHE A 180 -13.08 16.50 15.64
C PHE A 180 -14.09 15.54 14.99
N ILE A 181 -14.78 15.97 13.93
CA ILE A 181 -15.81 15.18 13.25
C ILE A 181 -15.20 14.01 12.49
N VAL A 182 -14.00 14.23 11.93
CA VAL A 182 -13.23 13.22 11.19
C VAL A 182 -12.92 12.01 12.07
N VAL A 183 -12.49 12.24 13.31
CA VAL A 183 -12.15 11.17 14.26
C VAL A 183 -13.39 10.34 14.62
N LEU A 184 -14.56 10.99 14.72
CA LEU A 184 -15.82 10.33 15.09
C LEU A 184 -16.43 9.50 13.95
N ALA A 185 -16.31 9.96 12.69
CA ALA A 185 -16.92 9.31 11.52
C ALA A 185 -16.10 8.14 10.96
N ALA A 186 -14.79 8.10 11.23
CA ALA A 186 -13.89 7.09 10.67
C ALA A 186 -14.27 5.63 10.99
N PRO A 187 -14.63 5.26 12.23
CA PRO A 187 -14.94 3.87 12.56
C PRO A 187 -16.17 3.33 11.82
N GLY A 188 -17.24 4.11 11.71
CA GLY A 188 -18.49 3.69 11.05
C GLY A 188 -18.30 3.49 9.54
N MET A 189 -17.42 4.27 8.94
CA MET A 189 -17.14 4.17 7.51
C MET A 189 -16.18 3.03 7.17
N CYS A 190 -15.19 2.78 8.03
CA CYS A 190 -14.38 1.56 8.00
C CYS A 190 -15.29 0.32 8.02
N LEU A 191 -16.31 0.31 8.88
CA LEU A 191 -17.28 -0.79 8.98
C LEU A 191 -18.10 -0.97 7.69
N LEU A 192 -18.61 0.11 7.08
CA LEU A 192 -19.39 0.04 5.84
C LEU A 192 -18.58 -0.48 4.66
N LEU A 193 -17.31 -0.08 4.55
CA LEU A 193 -16.40 -0.56 3.50
C LEU A 193 -15.97 -2.01 3.75
N PHE A 194 -15.81 -2.41 5.01
CA PHE A 194 -15.53 -3.79 5.41
C PHE A 194 -16.75 -4.72 5.22
N LEU A 195 -17.97 -4.26 5.47
CA LEU A 195 -19.19 -5.03 5.17
C LEU A 195 -19.37 -5.19 3.65
N GLY A 196 -18.95 -4.19 2.88
CA GLY A 196 -18.85 -4.26 1.43
C GLY A 196 -17.71 -5.15 0.89
N TYR A 197 -16.93 -5.81 1.76
CA TYR A 197 -15.83 -6.71 1.45
C TYR A 197 -16.26 -8.19 1.43
N LEU A 198 -17.44 -8.54 1.93
CA LEU A 198 -17.93 -9.92 1.82
C LEU A 198 -17.96 -10.29 0.34
N PRO A 199 -17.13 -11.26 -0.10
CA PRO A 199 -17.10 -11.66 -1.50
C PRO A 199 -18.53 -12.01 -1.92
N PRO A 200 -19.03 -11.58 -3.09
CA PRO A 200 -20.33 -12.04 -3.59
C PRO A 200 -20.42 -13.58 -3.60
N THR A 201 -19.27 -14.24 -3.77
CA THR A 201 -19.12 -15.70 -3.70
C THR A 201 -19.32 -16.32 -2.32
N ALA A 202 -19.27 -15.54 -1.23
CA ALA A 202 -19.61 -15.98 0.12
C ALA A 202 -21.13 -15.96 0.36
N ILE A 203 -21.88 -15.11 -0.36
CA ILE A 203 -23.35 -15.03 -0.28
C ILE A 203 -23.99 -16.08 -1.21
N ALA A 204 -23.37 -16.40 -2.34
CA ALA A 204 -23.86 -17.39 -3.30
C ALA A 204 -23.72 -18.87 -2.86
N ARG A 205 -23.18 -19.16 -1.66
CA ARG A 205 -23.08 -20.54 -1.11
C ARG A 205 -24.13 -20.84 -0.03
N PHE A 206 -25.07 -19.94 0.25
CA PHE A 206 -26.12 -20.09 1.26
C PHE A 206 -27.55 -19.90 0.72
N GLN A 207 -27.71 -19.94 -0.60
CA GLN A 207 -29.01 -20.10 -1.30
C GLN A 207 -28.91 -21.33 -2.19
#